data_AF-A0A5E4KQM5-F1
#
_entry.id   AF-A0A5E4KQM5-F1
#
_cell.length_a   1.000
_cell.length_b   1.000
_cell.length_c   1.000
_cell.angle_alpha   90.00
_cell.angle_beta   90.00
_cell.angle_gamma   90.00
#
_symmetry.space_group_name_H-M   'P 1'
#
loop_
_entity.id
_entity.type
_entity.pdbx_description
1 polymer ?
#
loop_
_entity_poly.entity_id
_entity_poly.type
_entity_poly.pdbx_seq_one_letter_code
_entity_poly.pdbx_strand_id
1 'polypeptide(L)' 'MMLEWMGEMEDAKSINRAVDSVLQQGIVTPDLGGSYSTVDVSDAIAKMVSRQRA' A
#
# COMPACT_ATOMS: atom_id res chain seq x y z
N MET A 1 8.72 4.52 -7.62
CA MET A 1 8.58 5.39 -8.82
C MET A 1 7.65 6.59 -8.55
N MET A 2 7.66 7.62 -9.41
CA MET A 2 7.26 9.03 -9.14
C MET A 2 7.99 9.65 -7.94
N LEU A 3 7.71 9.19 -6.71
CA LEU A 3 8.36 9.69 -5.50
C LEU A 3 9.89 9.51 -5.55
N GLU A 4 10.36 8.33 -5.96
CA GLU A 4 11.78 8.08 -6.22
C GLU A 4 12.37 9.05 -7.25
N TRP A 5 11.62 9.40 -8.30
CA TRP A 5 12.08 10.34 -9.32
C TRP A 5 12.14 11.78 -8.78
N MET A 6 11.25 12.12 -7.85
CA MET A 6 11.26 13.40 -7.13
C MET A 6 12.31 13.47 -6.01
N GLY A 7 13.05 12.38 -5.77
CA GLY A 7 14.04 12.28 -4.68
C GLY A 7 13.47 11.87 -3.33
N GLU A 8 12.17 11.60 -3.25
CA GLU A 8 11.44 11.22 -2.02
C GLU A 8 11.56 9.72 -1.73
N MET A 9 12.80 9.27 -1.48
CA MET A 9 13.13 7.84 -1.37
C MET A 9 12.49 7.16 -0.16
N GLU A 10 12.40 7.83 0.99
CA GLU A 10 11.85 7.21 2.21
C GLU A 10 10.33 7.08 2.15
N ASP A 11 9.65 8.07 1.57
CA ASP A 11 8.21 8.01 1.33
C ASP A 11 7.88 6.93 0.28
N ALA A 12 8.66 6.84 -0.80
CA ALA A 12 8.51 5.75 -1.77
C ALA A 12 8.64 4.38 -1.13
N LYS A 13 9.67 4.17 -0.29
CA LYS A 13 9.87 2.91 0.44
C LYS A 13 8.71 2.62 1.39
N SER A 14 8.20 3.63 2.09
CA SER A 14 7.07 3.45 3.02
C SER A 14 5.81 3.00 2.29
N ILE A 15 5.50 3.62 1.16
CA ILE A 15 4.36 3.23 0.30
C ILE A 15 4.55 1.82 -0.23
N ASN A 16 5.72 1.50 -0.81
CA ASN A 16 5.98 0.16 -1.35
C ASN A 16 5.82 -0.94 -0.28
N ARG A 17 6.40 -0.75 0.91
CA ARG A 17 6.24 -1.70 2.03
C ARG A 17 4.78 -1.85 2.46
N ALA A 18 4.03 -0.75 2.47
CA ALA A 18 2.62 -0.78 2.83
C ALA A 18 1.80 -1.60 1.83
N VAL A 19 2.02 -1.38 0.54
CA VAL A 19 1.38 -2.14 -0.54
C VAL A 19 1.74 -3.63 -0.42
N ASP A 20 3.04 -3.96 -0.33
CA ASP A 20 3.50 -5.35 -0.21
C ASP A 20 2.87 -6.06 0.99
N SER A 21 2.80 -5.40 2.14
CA SER A 21 2.22 -5.97 3.36
C SER A 21 0.73 -6.25 3.22
N VAL A 22 -0.02 -5.38 2.54
CA VAL A 22 -1.47 -5.55 2.30
C VAL A 22 -1.71 -6.69 1.31
N LEU A 23 -0.91 -6.77 0.25
CA LEU A 23 -0.96 -7.86 -0.71
C LEU A 23 -0.64 -9.22 -0.07
N GLN A 24 0.38 -9.28 0.79
CA GLN A 24 0.75 -10.50 1.54
C GLN A 24 -0.35 -10.98 2.49
N GLN A 25 -1.24 -10.09 2.94
CA GLN A 25 -2.40 -10.43 3.76
C GLN A 25 -3.60 -10.94 2.92
N GLY A 26 -3.48 -10.98 1.59
CA GLY A 26 -4.56 -11.36 0.68
C GLY A 26 -5.67 -10.31 0.57
N ILE A 27 -5.42 -9.08 1.02
CA ILE A 27 -6.36 -7.97 0.91
C ILE A 27 -6.21 -7.36 -0.48
N VAL A 28 -6.88 -7.98 -1.46
CA VAL A 28 -6.77 -7.60 -2.87
C VAL A 28 -8.14 -7.41 -3.50
N THR A 29 -8.18 -6.60 -4.56
CA THR A 29 -9.39 -6.30 -5.33
C THR A 29 -9.83 -7.47 -6.23
N PRO A 30 -11.06 -7.44 -6.78
CA PRO A 30 -11.58 -8.57 -7.56
C PRO A 30 -10.81 -8.85 -8.85
N ASP A 31 -10.20 -7.82 -9.45
CA ASP A 31 -9.32 -7.97 -10.63
C ASP A 31 -8.03 -8.75 -10.32
N LEU A 32 -7.63 -8.79 -9.05
CA LEU A 32 -6.50 -9.59 -8.55
C LEU A 32 -6.96 -10.91 -7.91
N GLY A 33 -8.23 -11.29 -8.06
CA GLY A 33 -8.79 -12.54 -7.54
C GLY A 33 -9.25 -12.49 -6.07
N GLY A 34 -9.35 -11.30 -5.47
CA GLY A 34 -9.88 -11.11 -4.12
C GLY A 34 -11.36 -10.73 -4.11
N SER A 35 -11.83 -10.25 -2.96
CA SER A 35 -13.22 -9.81 -2.77
C SER A 35 -13.35 -8.41 -2.18
N TYR A 36 -12.22 -7.74 -1.90
CA TYR A 36 -12.21 -6.41 -1.28
C TYR A 36 -12.47 -5.33 -2.33
N SER A 37 -13.20 -4.27 -1.97
CA SER A 37 -13.39 -3.14 -2.88
C SER A 37 -12.11 -2.30 -3.00
N THR A 38 -12.04 -1.45 -4.01
CA THR A 38 -10.95 -0.46 -4.16
C THR A 38 -10.79 0.40 -2.91
N VAL A 39 -11.89 0.77 -2.25
CA VAL A 39 -11.86 1.58 -1.02
C VAL A 39 -11.27 0.77 0.13
N ASP A 40 -11.67 -0.50 0.29
CA ASP A 40 -11.14 -1.37 1.37
C ASP A 40 -9.63 -1.56 1.26
N VAL A 41 -9.13 -1.82 0.04
CA VAL A 41 -7.69 -1.98 -0.21
C VAL A 41 -6.94 -0.67 0.01
N SER A 42 -7.49 0.47 -0.43
CA SER A 42 -6.90 1.80 -0.22
C SER A 42 -6.80 2.15 1.27
N ASP A 43 -7.85 1.89 2.04
CA ASP A 43 -7.88 2.10 3.49
C ASP A 43 -6.88 1.20 4.22
N ALA A 44 -6.74 -0.05 3.80
CA ALA A 44 -5.75 -0.97 4.35
C ALA A 44 -4.32 -0.46 4.13
N ILE A 45 -4.01 0.04 2.93
CA ILE A 45 -2.71 0.62 2.60
C ILE A 45 -2.47 1.88 3.44
N ALA A 46 -3.42 2.80 3.51
CA ALA A 46 -3.30 4.04 4.29
C ALA A 46 -3.05 3.78 5.79
N LYS A 47 -3.74 2.80 6.36
CA LYS A 47 -3.50 2.35 7.75
C LYS A 47 -2.10 1.79 7.93
N MET A 48 -1.60 1.02 6.97
CA MET A 48 -0.26 0.44 7.02
C MET A 48 0.83 1.51 6.94
N VAL A 49 0.69 2.52 6.07
CA VAL A 49 1.60 3.67 6.01
C VAL A 49 1.61 4.44 7.34
N SER A 50 0.44 4.70 7.91
CA SER A 50 0.31 5.45 9.18
C SER A 50 0.99 4.72 10.35
N ARG A 51 0.87 3.39 10.41
CA ARG A 51 1.51 2.56 11.45
C ARG A 51 3.04 2.52 11.34
N GLN A 52 3.60 2.65 10.14
CA GLN A 52 5.05 2.69 9.95
C GLN A 52 5.71 3.99 10.44
N ARG A 53 4.92 5.05 10.62
CA ARG A 53 5.38 6.38 11.04
C ARG A 53 5.20 6.64 12.54
N ALA A 54 4.58 5.70 13.28
CA ALA A 54 4.39 5.75 14.74
C ALA A 54 5.53 4.99 15.44
#